data_AF-A0A957JQD2-F1
#
_entry.id   AF-A0A957JQD2-F1
#
_cell.length_a   1.000
_cell.length_b   1.000
_cell.length_c   1.000
_cell.angle_alpha   90.00
_cell.angle_beta   90.00
_cell.angle_gamma   90.00
#
_symmetry.space_group_name_H-M   'P 1'
#
loop_
_entity.id
_entity.type
_entity.pdbx_description
1 polymer ?
#
loop_
_entity_poly.entity_id
_entity_poly.type
_entity_poly.pdbx_seq_one_letter_code
_entity_poly.pdbx_strand_id
1 'polypeptide(L)'
;GGQVQVLARRREQAVELVAAVAPHVANGLLVGGELAGLETAVSRTTAPLIINTTPLGMTPNPDTTPWPDALPFPNGSFVYDLVYNPRQTRLMQQAEAAGVGNSNGLGMLVQQGAYAFKLWTGERPDVAIMRQAISVAL
;
A
#
# COMPACT_ATOMS: atom_id res chain seq x y z
N GLY A 1 -6.08 6.10 18.82
CA GLY A 1 -5.28 6.26 17.59
C GLY A 1 -5.06 4.90 16.96
N GLY A 2 -4.75 4.85 15.66
CA GLY A 2 -4.39 3.58 14.99
C GLY A 2 -2.96 3.14 15.32
N GLN A 3 -2.66 1.88 15.03
CA GLN A 3 -1.29 1.37 15.02
C GLN A 3 -0.82 1.23 13.57
N VAL A 4 0.39 1.70 13.27
CA VAL A 4 1.04 1.55 11.97
C VAL A 4 2.33 0.77 12.16
N GLN A 5 2.45 -0.34 11.46
CA GLN A 5 3.69 -1.13 11.41
C GLN A 5 4.34 -0.93 10.04
N VAL A 6 5.54 -0.37 10.04
CA VAL A 6 6.35 -0.21 8.82
C VAL A 6 7.33 -1.38 8.77
N LEU A 7 7.16 -2.25 7.78
CA LEU A 7 8.04 -3.39 7.56
C LEU A 7 8.85 -3.19 6.29
N ALA A 8 10.17 -3.28 6.39
CA ALA A 8 11.08 -3.11 5.25
C ALA A 8 12.08 -4.26 5.17
N ARG A 9 12.67 -4.47 3.98
CA ARG A 9 13.77 -5.45 3.80
C ARG A 9 14.96 -5.16 4.72
N ARG A 10 15.21 -3.89 5.03
CA ARG A 10 16.24 -3.45 5.98
C ARG A 10 15.55 -2.81 7.17
N ARG A 11 15.69 -3.43 8.35
CA ARG A 11 15.08 -2.94 9.61
C ARG A 11 15.43 -1.48 9.89
N GLU A 12 16.68 -1.10 9.69
CA GLU A 12 17.17 0.26 9.99
C GLU A 12 16.37 1.34 9.26
N GLN A 13 16.01 1.12 7.99
CA GLN A 13 15.23 2.09 7.21
C GLN A 13 13.81 2.25 7.75
N ALA A 14 13.18 1.17 8.21
CA ALA A 14 11.86 1.25 8.80
C ALA A 14 11.89 1.99 10.13
N VAL A 15 12.93 1.74 10.95
CA VAL A 15 13.13 2.43 12.24
C VAL A 15 13.40 3.92 12.02
N GLU A 16 14.27 4.27 11.08
CA GLU A 16 14.59 5.65 10.72
C GLU A 16 13.34 6.40 10.24
N LEU A 17 12.55 5.79 9.35
CA LEU A 17 11.29 6.38 8.88
C LEU A 17 10.32 6.62 10.04
N VAL A 18 10.15 5.64 10.92
CA VAL A 18 9.27 5.78 12.09
C VAL A 18 9.77 6.87 13.03
N ALA A 19 11.08 6.95 13.29
CA ALA A 19 11.67 7.99 14.14
C ALA A 19 11.47 9.39 13.55
N ALA A 20 11.59 9.55 12.22
CA ALA A 20 11.36 10.81 11.54
C ALA A 20 9.88 11.25 11.55
N VAL A 21 8.95 10.29 11.46
CA VAL A 21 7.51 10.59 11.37
C VAL A 21 6.84 10.71 12.74
N ALA A 22 7.30 9.96 13.76
CA ALA A 22 6.67 9.89 15.07
C ALA A 22 6.43 11.26 15.74
N PRO A 23 7.35 12.25 15.69
CA PRO A 23 7.11 13.59 16.25
C PRO A 23 5.92 14.34 15.61
N HIS A 24 5.51 13.94 14.40
CA HIS A 24 4.43 14.56 13.64
C HIS A 24 3.10 13.81 13.76
N VAL A 25 3.05 12.73 14.55
CA VAL A 25 1.82 11.94 14.76
C VAL A 25 1.32 12.16 16.18
N ALA A 26 0.28 12.99 16.32
CA ALA A 26 -0.30 13.33 17.62
C ALA A 26 -0.97 12.13 18.32
N ASN A 27 -1.51 11.16 17.54
CA ASN A 27 -2.26 10.03 18.06
C ASN A 27 -1.98 8.76 17.24
N GLY A 28 -1.13 7.88 17.72
CA GLY A 28 -0.90 6.58 17.09
C GLY A 28 0.39 5.92 17.58
N LEU A 29 0.45 4.60 17.40
CA LEU A 29 1.67 3.83 17.65
C LEU A 29 2.34 3.50 16.33
N LEU A 30 3.57 3.98 16.13
CA LEU A 30 4.38 3.66 14.97
C LEU A 30 5.46 2.67 15.37
N VAL A 31 5.57 1.56 14.63
CA VAL A 31 6.56 0.51 14.89
C VAL A 31 7.32 0.21 13.61
N GLY A 32 8.65 0.35 13.66
CA GLY A 32 9.54 -0.05 12.58
C GLY A 32 10.01 -1.49 12.77
N GLY A 33 9.94 -2.28 11.70
CA GLY A 33 10.31 -3.69 11.73
C GLY A 33 10.91 -4.18 10.42
N GLU A 34 11.35 -5.43 10.44
CA GLU A 34 11.87 -6.11 9.26
C GLU A 34 10.74 -6.89 8.58
N LEU A 35 10.78 -6.97 7.24
CA LEU A 35 9.79 -7.71 6.46
C LEU A 35 9.76 -9.21 6.81
N ALA A 36 10.88 -9.80 7.24
CA ALA A 36 10.93 -11.16 7.76
C ALA A 36 10.03 -11.37 9.00
N GLY A 37 9.70 -10.30 9.72
CA GLY A 37 8.76 -10.32 10.86
C GLY A 37 7.29 -10.17 10.48
N LEU A 38 6.93 -10.18 9.18
CA LEU A 38 5.56 -9.97 8.70
C LEU A 38 4.55 -10.91 9.35
N GLU A 39 4.83 -12.20 9.43
CA GLU A 39 3.94 -13.19 10.06
C GLU A 39 3.61 -12.84 11.52
N THR A 40 4.63 -12.42 12.28
CA THR A 40 4.45 -11.98 13.67
C THR A 40 3.63 -10.68 13.74
N ALA A 41 3.83 -9.76 12.80
CA ALA A 41 3.08 -8.51 12.74
C ALA A 41 1.59 -8.75 12.47
N VAL A 42 1.27 -9.63 11.51
CA VAL A 42 -0.12 -9.86 11.07
C VAL A 42 -0.88 -10.76 12.03
N SER A 43 -0.22 -11.74 12.67
CA SER A 43 -0.86 -12.60 13.69
C SER A 43 -1.30 -11.85 14.95
N ARG A 44 -0.71 -10.67 15.21
CA ARG A 44 -1.05 -9.80 16.34
C ARG A 44 -2.04 -8.69 15.99
N THR A 45 -2.52 -8.66 14.74
CA THR A 45 -3.38 -7.58 14.25
C THR A 45 -4.73 -8.12 13.81
N THR A 46 -5.81 -7.47 14.23
CA THR A 46 -7.18 -7.82 13.81
C THR A 46 -7.61 -6.85 12.71
N ALA A 47 -8.20 -7.37 11.62
CA ALA A 47 -8.71 -6.60 10.49
C ALA A 47 -7.76 -5.48 9.97
N PRO A 48 -6.48 -5.79 9.68
CA PRO A 48 -5.53 -4.77 9.21
C PRO A 48 -5.84 -4.27 7.80
N LEU A 49 -5.52 -2.99 7.55
CA LEU A 49 -5.23 -2.50 6.21
C LEU A 49 -3.76 -2.79 5.88
N ILE A 50 -3.54 -3.68 4.92
CA ILE A 50 -2.20 -4.08 4.46
C ILE A 50 -1.86 -3.24 3.23
N ILE A 51 -0.77 -2.49 3.27
CA ILE A 51 -0.38 -1.57 2.19
C ILE A 51 0.98 -1.97 1.63
N ASN A 52 1.04 -2.38 0.35
CA ASN A 52 2.31 -2.58 -0.35
C ASN A 52 2.80 -1.27 -0.93
N THR A 53 3.91 -0.74 -0.41
CA THR A 53 4.58 0.46 -0.91
C THR A 53 5.90 0.14 -1.61
N THR A 54 6.15 -1.14 -1.92
CA THR A 54 7.36 -1.62 -2.61
C THR A 54 7.10 -1.80 -4.11
N PRO A 55 8.14 -1.88 -4.96
CA PRO A 55 7.96 -2.15 -6.38
C PRO A 55 7.67 -3.64 -6.69
N LEU A 56 7.53 -4.50 -5.69
CA LEU A 56 7.21 -5.92 -5.92
C LEU A 56 5.80 -6.03 -6.51
N GLY A 57 5.68 -6.82 -7.57
CA GLY A 57 4.47 -6.98 -8.38
C GLY A 57 4.38 -6.02 -9.56
N MET A 58 5.31 -5.07 -9.69
CA MET A 58 5.35 -4.12 -10.80
C MET A 58 6.04 -4.71 -12.05
N THR A 59 5.52 -4.38 -13.24
CA THR A 59 6.20 -4.67 -14.53
C THR A 59 7.64 -4.11 -14.51
N PRO A 60 8.67 -4.88 -14.93
CA PRO A 60 8.61 -6.14 -15.69
C PRO A 60 8.60 -7.42 -14.83
N ASN A 61 8.45 -7.32 -13.50
CA ASN A 61 8.47 -8.47 -12.60
C ASN A 61 7.10 -8.70 -11.92
N PRO A 62 6.01 -8.92 -12.69
CA PRO A 62 4.64 -8.98 -12.17
C PRO A 62 4.41 -10.15 -11.19
N ASP A 63 5.22 -11.19 -11.28
CA ASP A 63 5.12 -12.40 -10.45
C ASP A 63 5.77 -12.23 -9.07
N THR A 64 6.33 -11.06 -8.75
CA THR A 64 6.89 -10.79 -7.42
C THR A 64 5.81 -10.30 -6.45
N THR A 65 5.96 -10.60 -5.17
CA THR A 65 5.02 -10.17 -4.12
C THR A 65 5.77 -10.02 -2.79
N PRO A 66 5.41 -9.04 -1.93
CA PRO A 66 5.93 -8.98 -0.57
C PRO A 66 5.29 -10.01 0.37
N TRP A 67 4.22 -10.69 -0.08
CA TRP A 67 3.41 -11.58 0.76
C TRP A 67 3.75 -13.06 0.51
N PRO A 68 4.22 -13.80 1.53
CA PRO A 68 4.53 -15.22 1.40
C PRO A 68 3.30 -16.07 1.05
N ASP A 69 3.45 -17.04 0.14
CA ASP A 69 2.34 -17.89 -0.32
C ASP A 69 1.68 -18.71 0.81
N ALA A 70 2.46 -19.11 1.81
CA ALA A 70 1.98 -19.91 2.94
C ALA A 70 1.37 -19.07 4.07
N LEU A 71 1.43 -17.73 3.99
CA LEU A 71 0.95 -16.84 5.04
C LEU A 71 -0.53 -16.50 4.81
N PRO A 72 -1.47 -16.95 5.66
CA PRO A 72 -2.87 -16.55 5.52
C PRO A 72 -3.05 -15.06 5.81
N PHE A 73 -3.97 -14.43 5.09
CA PHE A 73 -4.42 -13.08 5.42
C PHE A 73 -5.22 -13.09 6.73
N PRO A 74 -5.04 -12.10 7.62
CA PRO A 74 -5.88 -11.98 8.81
C PRO A 74 -7.34 -11.73 8.44
N ASN A 75 -8.24 -12.27 9.25
CA ASN A 75 -9.68 -12.08 9.08
C ASN A 75 -10.06 -10.59 9.10
N GLY A 76 -10.91 -10.20 8.15
CA GLY A 76 -11.37 -8.81 7.99
C GLY A 76 -10.29 -7.85 7.48
N SER A 77 -9.16 -8.36 7.00
CA SER A 77 -8.13 -7.52 6.38
C SER A 77 -8.60 -6.94 5.04
N PHE A 78 -7.91 -5.89 4.60
CA PHE A 78 -8.04 -5.33 3.26
C PHE A 78 -6.64 -5.05 2.71
N VAL A 79 -6.43 -5.30 1.42
CA VAL A 79 -5.13 -5.11 0.75
C VAL A 79 -5.16 -3.90 -0.18
N TYR A 80 -4.21 -2.99 -0.01
CA TYR A 80 -4.00 -1.86 -0.90
C TYR A 80 -2.58 -1.92 -1.50
N ASP A 81 -2.49 -2.19 -2.80
CA ASP A 81 -1.20 -2.26 -3.49
C ASP A 81 -0.95 -0.94 -4.22
N LEU A 82 0.15 -0.22 -3.94
CA LEU A 82 0.45 1.03 -4.65
C LEU A 82 0.86 0.80 -6.11
N VAL A 83 1.21 -0.43 -6.47
CA VAL A 83 1.43 -0.80 -7.86
C VAL A 83 0.12 -0.67 -8.64
N TYR A 84 0.21 -0.09 -9.83
CA TYR A 84 -0.91 0.07 -10.76
C TYR A 84 -0.64 -0.48 -12.17
N ASN A 85 0.60 -0.93 -12.44
CA ASN A 85 0.99 -1.62 -13.67
C ASN A 85 1.81 -2.86 -13.30
N PRO A 86 1.28 -4.09 -13.49
CA PRO A 86 -0.05 -4.40 -14.04
C PRO A 86 -1.20 -3.96 -13.11
N ARG A 87 -2.42 -3.91 -13.66
CA ARG A 87 -3.63 -3.51 -12.90
C ARG A 87 -3.99 -4.47 -11.77
N GLN A 88 -3.69 -5.74 -11.96
CA GLN A 88 -3.88 -6.81 -10.98
C GLN A 88 -2.50 -7.41 -10.66
N THR A 89 -2.00 -7.19 -9.45
CA THR A 89 -0.71 -7.73 -9.01
C THR A 89 -0.85 -9.13 -8.42
N ARG A 90 0.27 -9.86 -8.29
CA ARG A 90 0.28 -11.14 -7.58
C ARG A 90 -0.24 -11.02 -6.14
N LEU A 91 0.07 -9.92 -5.44
CA LEU A 91 -0.45 -9.66 -4.10
C LEU A 91 -1.99 -9.57 -4.09
N MET A 92 -2.56 -8.88 -5.07
CA MET A 92 -4.02 -8.76 -5.19
C MET A 92 -4.67 -10.09 -5.57
N GLN A 93 -4.03 -10.90 -6.41
CA GLN A 93 -4.48 -12.27 -6.73
C GLN A 93 -4.48 -13.16 -5.48
N GLN A 94 -3.43 -13.08 -4.66
CA GLN A 94 -3.36 -13.80 -3.37
C GLN A 94 -4.51 -13.37 -2.44
N ALA A 95 -4.79 -12.08 -2.35
CA ALA A 95 -5.89 -11.54 -1.54
C ALA A 95 -7.26 -12.02 -2.05
N GLU A 96 -7.51 -11.91 -3.35
CA GLU A 96 -8.76 -12.35 -3.99
C GLU A 96 -9.02 -13.85 -3.80
N ALA A 97 -7.98 -14.68 -3.96
CA ALA A 97 -8.07 -16.12 -3.72
C ALA A 97 -8.40 -16.47 -2.25
N ALA A 98 -8.04 -15.59 -1.32
CA ALA A 98 -8.37 -15.71 0.11
C ALA A 98 -9.71 -15.05 0.49
N GLY A 99 -10.47 -14.51 -0.47
CA GLY A 99 -11.72 -13.79 -0.22
C GLY A 99 -11.51 -12.41 0.44
N VAL A 100 -10.30 -11.85 0.35
CA VAL A 100 -9.91 -10.56 0.94
C VAL A 100 -10.10 -9.45 -0.08
N GLY A 101 -10.79 -8.38 0.34
CA GLY A 101 -10.98 -7.18 -0.47
C GLY A 101 -9.64 -6.52 -0.79
N ASN A 102 -9.51 -6.04 -2.03
CA ASN A 102 -8.27 -5.42 -2.49
C ASN A 102 -8.50 -4.24 -3.44
N SER A 103 -7.48 -3.38 -3.58
CA SER A 103 -7.43 -2.30 -4.57
C SER A 103 -5.98 -2.01 -4.97
N ASN A 104 -5.79 -1.53 -6.20
CA ASN A 104 -4.49 -1.09 -6.70
C ASN A 104 -4.24 0.41 -6.52
N GLY A 105 -3.08 0.87 -6.98
CA GLY A 105 -2.58 2.22 -6.78
C GLY A 105 -3.14 3.26 -7.75
N LEU A 106 -4.01 2.89 -8.70
CA LEU A 106 -4.56 3.85 -9.66
C LEU A 106 -5.33 4.98 -8.96
N GLY A 107 -6.05 4.66 -7.89
CA GLY A 107 -6.75 5.66 -7.08
C GLY A 107 -5.77 6.68 -6.49
N MET A 108 -4.67 6.21 -5.91
CA MET A 108 -3.61 7.07 -5.39
C MET A 108 -3.00 7.93 -6.51
N LEU A 109 -2.65 7.33 -7.66
CA LEU A 109 -2.06 8.02 -8.81
C LEU A 109 -2.93 9.18 -9.30
N VAL A 110 -4.24 8.96 -9.44
CA VAL A 110 -5.18 9.99 -9.87
C VAL A 110 -5.28 11.09 -8.80
N GLN A 111 -5.48 10.71 -7.53
CA GLN A 111 -5.69 11.67 -6.45
C GLN A 111 -4.47 12.57 -6.23
N GLN A 112 -3.26 11.99 -6.17
CA GLN A 112 -2.04 12.78 -6.01
C GLN A 112 -1.85 13.78 -7.17
N GLY A 113 -2.20 13.37 -8.40
CA GLY A 113 -2.13 14.23 -9.57
C GLY A 113 -3.14 15.37 -9.50
N ALA A 114 -4.36 15.09 -9.02
CA ALA A 114 -5.37 16.10 -8.80
C ALA A 114 -4.95 17.16 -7.77
N TYR A 115 -4.29 16.72 -6.68
CA TYR A 115 -3.71 17.64 -5.70
C TYR A 115 -2.59 18.51 -6.30
N ALA A 116 -1.67 17.91 -7.06
CA ALA A 116 -0.59 18.66 -7.71
C ALA A 116 -1.15 19.68 -8.73
N PHE A 117 -2.11 19.28 -9.56
CA PHE A 117 -2.77 20.17 -10.52
C PHE A 117 -3.39 21.40 -9.83
N LYS A 118 -4.08 21.19 -8.70
CA LYS A 118 -4.63 22.28 -7.90
C LYS A 118 -3.55 23.21 -7.35
N LEU A 119 -2.42 22.67 -6.89
CA LEU A 119 -1.33 23.50 -6.38
C LEU A 119 -0.73 24.39 -7.48
N TRP A 120 -0.65 23.90 -8.71
CA TRP A 120 -0.06 24.65 -9.82
C TRP A 120 -1.02 25.65 -10.46
N THR A 121 -2.29 25.29 -10.59
CA THR A 121 -3.26 26.06 -11.38
C THR A 121 -4.24 26.86 -10.51
N GLY A 122 -4.36 26.52 -9.22
CA GLY A 122 -5.44 27.00 -8.34
C GLY A 122 -6.77 26.26 -8.54
N GLU A 123 -6.94 25.53 -9.64
CA GLU A 123 -8.19 24.87 -10.03
C GLU A 123 -8.23 23.41 -9.59
N ARG A 124 -9.41 22.96 -9.12
CA ARG A 124 -9.60 21.52 -8.81
C ARG A 124 -9.98 20.78 -10.10
N PRO A 125 -9.20 19.80 -10.56
CA PRO A 125 -9.58 19.04 -11.75
C PRO A 125 -10.70 18.05 -11.43
N ASP A 126 -11.44 17.65 -12.45
CA ASP A 126 -12.40 16.56 -12.33
C ASP A 126 -11.66 15.21 -12.26
N VAL A 127 -11.68 14.62 -11.07
CA VAL A 127 -11.05 13.32 -10.77
C VAL A 127 -11.62 12.19 -11.62
N ALA A 128 -12.91 12.24 -11.99
CA ALA A 128 -13.53 11.22 -12.83
C ALA A 128 -12.94 11.25 -14.25
N ILE A 129 -12.74 12.45 -14.81
CA ILE A 129 -12.08 12.64 -16.11
C ILE A 129 -10.64 12.14 -16.05
N MET A 130 -9.89 12.49 -15.00
CA MET A 130 -8.51 12.03 -14.83
C MET A 130 -8.42 10.50 -14.75
N ARG A 131 -9.34 9.87 -14.02
CA ARG A 131 -9.42 8.42 -13.89
C ARG A 131 -9.72 7.76 -15.23
N GLN A 132 -10.66 8.32 -16.00
CA GLN A 132 -10.99 7.82 -17.34
C GLN A 132 -9.80 7.93 -18.28
N ALA A 133 -9.09 9.06 -18.29
CA ALA A 133 -7.93 9.28 -19.15
C ALA A 133 -6.79 8.28 -18.87
N ILE A 134 -6.45 8.07 -17.60
CA ILE A 134 -5.42 7.09 -17.20
C ILE A 134 -5.86 5.66 -17.54
N SER A 135 -7.15 5.36 -17.48
CA SER A 135 -7.64 4.02 -17.80
C SER A 135 -7.43 3.59 -19.26
N VAL A 136 -7.24 4.54 -20.17
CA VAL A 136 -6.96 4.27 -21.59
C VAL A 136 -5.45 4.20 -21.87
N ALA A 137 -4.64 4.85 -21.03
CA ALA A 137 -3.19 4.97 -21.23
C ALA A 137 -2.36 3.83 -20.61
N LEU A 138 -2.94 3.07 -19.67
CA LEU A 138 -2.31 1.96 -18.93
C LEU A 138 -2.99 0.62 -19.21
#